data_AF-A0A9Q8ZVB6-F1
#
_entry.id   AF-A0A9Q8ZVB6-F1
#
_cell.length_a   1.000
_cell.length_b   1.000
_cell.length_c   1.000
_cell.angle_alpha   90.00
_cell.angle_beta   90.00
_cell.angle_gamma   90.00
#
_symmetry.space_group_name_H-M   'P 1'
#
loop_
_entity.id
_entity.type
_entity.pdbx_description
1 polymer ?
#
loop_
_entity_poly.entity_id
_entity_poly.type
_entity_poly.pdbx_seq_one_letter_code
_entity_poly.pdbx_strand_id
1 'polypeptide(L)'
;MMAKFPVPSTQPSVPDALGAFGINGRVSTKDSFSVEYSNGLLVATVKKKSGSVQTIRRSVDGSFEETMLFDPDGVSKEDRNRLIKRLAKDRMTQSEIARRTGVSQATVSNVLRK
;
A
#
# COMPACT_ATOMS: atom_id res chain seq x y z
N MET A 1 -30.29 -33.99 7.13
CA MET A 1 -30.70 -32.57 7.03
C MET A 1 -29.49 -31.71 7.36
N MET A 2 -28.96 -30.92 6.43
CA MET A 2 -27.80 -30.06 6.70
C MET A 2 -28.27 -28.66 7.10
N ALA A 3 -27.79 -28.16 8.24
CA ALA A 3 -28.07 -26.82 8.72
C ALA A 3 -27.48 -25.79 7.74
N LYS A 4 -28.34 -24.96 7.18
CA LYS A 4 -27.95 -23.83 6.31
C LYS A 4 -27.50 -22.70 7.22
N PHE A 5 -26.20 -22.55 7.41
CA PHE A 5 -25.67 -21.41 8.16
C PHE A 5 -26.06 -20.12 7.42
N PRO A 6 -26.70 -19.15 8.09
CA PRO A 6 -27.00 -17.87 7.47
C PRO A 6 -25.68 -17.17 7.15
N VAL A 7 -25.43 -16.91 5.88
CA VAL A 7 -24.32 -16.05 5.46
C VAL A 7 -24.69 -14.63 5.91
N PRO A 8 -23.90 -13.97 6.78
CA PRO A 8 -24.18 -12.60 7.16
C PRO A 8 -24.23 -11.73 5.89
N SER A 9 -25.38 -11.10 5.65
CA SER A 9 -25.74 -10.41 4.39
C SER A 9 -25.09 -9.03 4.24
N THR A 10 -24.21 -8.65 5.17
CA THR A 10 -23.52 -7.36 5.19
C THR A 10 -22.03 -7.62 5.10
N GLN A 11 -21.54 -7.89 3.89
CA GLN A 11 -20.11 -7.75 3.63
C GLN A 11 -19.76 -6.27 3.83
N PRO A 12 -18.79 -5.93 4.69
CA PRO A 12 -18.37 -4.55 4.84
C PRO A 12 -17.92 -4.03 3.49
N SER A 13 -18.29 -2.79 3.17
CA SER A 13 -17.78 -2.18 1.95
C SER A 13 -16.24 -2.12 2.04
N VAL A 14 -15.55 -2.20 0.91
CA VAL A 14 -14.08 -2.01 0.89
C VAL A 14 -13.65 -0.74 1.66
N PRO A 15 -14.35 0.41 1.53
CA PRO A 15 -14.12 1.56 2.40
C PRO A 15 -14.20 1.27 3.90
N ASP A 16 -15.20 0.54 4.36
CA ASP A 16 -15.39 0.22 5.79
C ASP A 16 -14.29 -0.71 6.30
N ALA A 17 -13.91 -1.70 5.49
CA ALA A 17 -12.81 -2.60 5.80
C ALA A 17 -11.47 -1.83 5.91
N LEU A 18 -11.20 -0.92 4.97
CA LEU A 18 -10.00 -0.08 5.00
C LEU A 18 -10.01 0.92 6.17
N GLY A 19 -11.17 1.46 6.53
CA GLY A 19 -11.35 2.28 7.72
C GLY A 19 -11.00 1.53 9.01
N ALA A 20 -11.38 0.26 9.13
CA ALA A 20 -10.98 -0.60 10.25
C ALA A 20 -9.46 -0.79 10.36
N PHE A 21 -8.72 -0.67 9.25
CA PHE A 21 -7.26 -0.69 9.21
C PHE A 21 -6.61 0.67 9.46
N GLY A 22 -7.37 1.71 9.81
CA GLY A 22 -6.87 3.06 10.04
C GLY A 22 -6.62 3.87 8.76
N ILE A 23 -7.00 3.35 7.60
CA ILE A 23 -6.92 4.07 6.32
C ILE A 23 -8.12 5.00 6.23
N ASN A 24 -8.01 6.11 6.93
CA ASN A 24 -9.03 7.15 6.95
C ASN A 24 -8.84 8.07 5.73
N GLY A 25 -9.49 7.71 4.63
CA GLY A 25 -9.50 8.53 3.42
C GLY A 25 -10.62 8.13 2.47
N ARG A 26 -11.08 9.08 1.64
CA ARG A 26 -11.96 8.76 0.50
C ARG A 26 -11.22 7.80 -0.44
N VAL A 27 -11.52 6.51 -0.30
CA VAL A 27 -11.13 5.48 -1.25
C VAL A 27 -12.18 5.39 -2.35
N SER A 28 -11.71 5.27 -3.58
CA SER A 28 -12.53 5.17 -4.79
C SER A 28 -12.59 3.73 -5.27
N THR A 29 -13.63 3.38 -6.04
CA THR A 29 -13.71 2.09 -6.77
C THR A 29 -12.60 1.90 -7.81
N LYS A 30 -11.81 2.94 -8.09
CA LYS A 30 -10.65 2.91 -8.97
C LYS A 30 -9.32 2.74 -8.23
N ASP A 31 -9.37 2.68 -6.91
CA ASP A 31 -8.17 2.46 -6.09
C ASP A 31 -7.90 0.97 -5.97
N SER A 32 -6.63 0.61 -5.78
CA SER A 32 -6.20 -0.77 -5.54
C SER A 32 -5.61 -0.87 -4.15
N PHE A 33 -5.90 -1.94 -3.42
CA PHE A 33 -5.36 -2.16 -2.09
C PHE A 33 -4.78 -3.56 -1.94
N SER A 34 -3.80 -3.68 -1.05
CA SER A 34 -3.22 -4.95 -0.58
C SER A 34 -3.21 -4.94 0.94
N VAL A 35 -3.60 -6.07 1.53
CA VAL A 35 -3.45 -6.31 2.97
C VAL A 35 -2.62 -7.56 3.14
N GLU A 36 -1.51 -7.43 3.87
CA GLU A 36 -0.59 -8.52 4.16
C GLU A 36 -0.47 -8.66 5.69
N TYR A 37 -0.49 -9.89 6.17
CA TYR A 37 -0.25 -10.22 7.58
C TYR A 37 0.89 -11.22 7.67
N SER A 38 1.93 -10.85 8.41
CA SER A 38 3.07 -11.75 8.66
C SER A 38 3.74 -11.40 9.98
N ASN A 39 4.11 -12.41 10.77
CA ASN A 39 4.87 -12.26 12.01
C ASN A 39 4.27 -11.25 13.02
N GLY A 40 2.95 -11.20 13.16
CA GLY A 40 2.29 -10.24 14.05
C GLY A 40 2.29 -8.79 13.53
N LEU A 41 2.74 -8.56 12.30
CA LEU A 41 2.70 -7.27 11.62
C LEU A 41 1.66 -7.30 10.50
N LEU A 42 0.72 -6.37 10.59
CA LEU A 42 -0.27 -6.11 9.56
C LEU A 42 0.18 -4.92 8.70
N VAL A 43 0.18 -5.10 7.39
CA VAL A 43 0.59 -4.10 6.40
C VAL A 43 -0.55 -3.88 5.44
N ALA A 44 -1.18 -2.72 5.48
CA ALA A 44 -2.20 -2.30 4.53
C ALA A 44 -1.60 -1.26 3.58
N THR A 45 -1.69 -1.48 2.28
CA THR A 45 -1.24 -0.53 1.26
C THR A 45 -2.40 -0.19 0.34
N VAL A 46 -2.68 1.11 0.17
CA VAL A 46 -3.69 1.63 -0.77
C VAL A 46 -3.00 2.49 -1.80
N LYS A 47 -3.20 2.13 -3.06
CA LYS A 47 -2.81 2.93 -4.21
C LYS A 47 -4.04 3.64 -4.76
N LYS A 48 -4.06 4.95 -4.65
CA LYS A 48 -5.13 5.80 -5.16
C LYS A 48 -4.99 6.00 -6.67
N LYS A 49 -6.10 6.32 -7.34
CA LYS A 49 -6.11 6.70 -8.76
C LYS A 49 -5.21 7.91 -9.07
N SER A 50 -5.04 8.83 -8.13
CA SER A 50 -4.08 9.95 -8.24
C SER A 50 -2.62 9.48 -8.35
N GLY A 51 -2.35 8.21 -8.02
CA GLY A 51 -1.01 7.66 -7.92
C GLY A 51 -0.44 7.75 -6.50
N SER A 52 -1.11 8.47 -5.59
CA SER A 52 -0.72 8.53 -4.18
C SER A 52 -0.84 7.14 -3.54
N VAL A 53 0.17 6.76 -2.75
CA VAL A 53 0.22 5.49 -2.03
C VAL A 53 0.21 5.77 -0.55
N GLN A 54 -0.71 5.13 0.16
CA GLN A 54 -0.74 5.14 1.61
C GLN A 54 -0.43 3.73 2.10
N THR A 55 0.59 3.58 2.93
CA THR A 55 0.94 2.32 3.58
C THR A 55 0.82 2.51 5.08
N ILE A 56 0.05 1.65 5.73
CA ILE A 56 -0.05 1.55 7.18
C ILE A 56 0.56 0.22 7.59
N ARG A 57 1.48 0.26 8.54
CA ARG A 57 2.03 -0.92 9.21
C ARG A 57 1.67 -0.85 10.68
N ARG A 58 1.09 -1.91 11.20
CA ARG A 58 0.69 -1.99 12.60
C ARG A 58 0.99 -3.37 13.15
N SER A 59 1.58 -3.44 14.34
CA SER A 59 1.67 -4.70 15.07
C SER A 59 0.35 -5.03 15.74
N VAL A 60 -0.04 -6.31 15.77
CA VAL A 60 -1.33 -6.74 16.34
C VAL A 60 -1.43 -6.46 17.84
N ASP A 61 -0.29 -6.42 18.54
CA ASP A 61 -0.17 -6.04 19.95
C ASP A 61 -0.23 -4.52 20.19
N GLY A 62 -0.31 -3.72 19.12
CA GLY A 62 -0.35 -2.25 19.18
C GLY A 62 0.98 -1.59 19.55
N SER A 63 2.08 -2.33 19.68
CA SER A 63 3.36 -1.79 20.12
C SER A 63 4.04 -0.90 19.07
N PHE A 64 3.62 -1.01 17.81
CA PHE A 64 4.20 -0.34 16.67
C PHE A 64 3.13 0.04 15.65
N GLU A 65 3.12 1.30 15.25
CA GLU A 65 2.31 1.83 14.16
C GLU A 65 3.14 2.81 13.33
N GLU A 66 3.22 2.57 12.03
CA GLU A 66 3.90 3.41 11.05
C GLU A 66 2.92 3.72 9.91
N THR A 67 2.70 5.00 9.65
CA THR A 67 1.95 5.46 8.49
C THR A 67 2.88 6.16 7.51
N MET A 68 2.95 5.65 6.29
CA MET A 68 3.66 6.27 5.18
C MET A 68 2.65 6.79 4.16
N LEU A 69 2.75 8.06 3.80
CA LEU A 69 2.03 8.65 2.69
C LEU A 69 3.05 9.08 1.63
N PHE A 70 2.89 8.53 0.44
CA PHE A 70 3.62 8.93 -0.75
C PHE A 70 2.64 9.61 -1.69
N ASP A 71 2.90 10.87 -2.04
CA ASP A 71 2.11 11.60 -3.02
C ASP A 71 2.97 11.94 -4.24
N PRO A 72 2.76 11.31 -5.41
CA PRO A 72 3.58 11.54 -6.59
C PRO A 72 3.44 12.96 -7.16
N ASP A 73 2.35 13.67 -6.88
CA ASP A 73 2.15 15.05 -7.34
C ASP A 73 2.99 16.06 -6.55
N GLY A 74 3.42 15.70 -5.32
CA GLY A 74 4.30 16.52 -4.49
C GLY A 74 5.80 16.24 -4.66
N VAL A 75 6.17 15.22 -5.45
CA VAL A 75 7.56 14.77 -5.61
C VAL A 75 7.97 14.94 -7.06
N SER A 76 8.99 15.78 -7.31
CA SER A 76 9.54 15.96 -8.65
C SER A 76 10.00 14.63 -9.24
N LYS A 77 9.99 14.51 -10.58
CA LYS A 77 10.52 13.30 -11.24
C LYS A 77 11.96 13.03 -10.82
N GLU A 78 12.78 14.06 -10.63
CA GLU A 78 14.13 13.93 -10.08
C GLU A 78 14.14 13.32 -8.68
N ASP A 79 13.35 13.83 -7.75
CA ASP A 79 13.34 13.36 -6.36
C ASP A 79 12.85 11.92 -6.25
N ARG A 80 11.82 11.57 -7.02
CA ARG A 80 11.35 10.19 -7.15
C ARG A 80 12.45 9.28 -7.70
N ASN A 81 13.18 9.72 -8.71
CA ASN A 81 14.27 8.94 -9.30
C ASN A 81 15.46 8.80 -8.31
N ARG A 82 15.77 9.84 -7.54
CA ARG A 82 16.77 9.79 -6.46
C ARG A 82 16.35 8.79 -5.38
N LEU A 83 15.09 8.79 -4.99
CA LEU A 83 14.53 7.83 -4.03
C LEU A 83 14.64 6.39 -4.56
N ILE A 84 14.25 6.14 -5.82
CA ILE A 84 14.42 4.83 -6.47
C ILE A 84 15.88 4.37 -6.44
N LYS A 85 16.83 5.24 -6.79
CA LYS A 85 18.26 4.93 -6.76
C LYS A 85 18.77 4.65 -5.34
N ARG A 86 18.28 5.37 -4.33
CA ARG A 86 18.64 5.14 -2.92
C ARG A 86 18.13 3.79 -2.42
N LEU A 87 16.85 3.48 -2.66
CA LEU A 87 16.25 2.21 -2.25
C LEU A 87 16.91 1.00 -2.94
N ALA A 88 17.34 1.15 -4.19
CA ALA A 88 18.13 0.12 -4.88
C ALA A 88 19.52 -0.07 -4.26
N LYS A 89 20.19 1.01 -3.81
CA LYS A 89 21.44 0.92 -3.04
C LYS A 89 21.25 0.21 -1.71
N ASP A 90 20.09 0.36 -1.09
CA ASP A 90 19.69 -0.34 0.14
C ASP A 90 19.30 -1.83 -0.12
N ARG A 91 19.65 -2.37 -1.29
CA ARG A 91 19.41 -3.75 -1.74
C ARG A 91 17.94 -4.16 -1.85
N MET A 92 17.01 -3.21 -1.99
CA MET A 92 15.63 -3.55 -2.30
C MET A 92 15.47 -4.03 -3.74
N THR A 93 14.58 -5.00 -3.94
CA THR A 93 14.21 -5.47 -5.28
C THR A 93 13.37 -4.43 -6.01
N GLN A 94 13.38 -4.46 -7.35
CA GLN A 94 12.59 -3.52 -8.16
C GLN A 94 11.08 -3.58 -7.84
N SER A 95 10.57 -4.77 -7.50
CA SER A 95 9.18 -4.99 -7.11
C SER A 95 8.85 -4.34 -5.77
N GLU A 96 9.75 -4.42 -4.79
CA GLU A 96 9.60 -3.72 -3.51
C GLU A 96 9.66 -2.20 -3.68
N ILE A 97 10.59 -1.71 -4.50
CA ILE A 97 10.72 -0.28 -4.80
C ILE A 97 9.44 0.22 -5.48
N ALA A 98 8.90 -0.52 -6.45
CA ALA A 98 7.66 -0.18 -7.14
C ALA A 98 6.48 -0.06 -6.17
N ARG A 99 6.34 -1.03 -5.25
CA ARG A 99 5.31 -0.96 -4.19
C ARG A 99 5.49 0.26 -3.30
N ARG A 100 6.73 0.54 -2.88
CA ARG A 100 7.07 1.61 -1.92
C ARG A 100 6.99 3.02 -2.50
N THR A 101 7.24 3.15 -3.81
CA THR A 101 7.24 4.44 -4.53
C THR A 101 5.99 4.64 -5.39
N GLY A 102 5.06 3.69 -5.39
CA GLY A 102 3.81 3.73 -6.16
C GLY A 102 3.95 3.67 -7.68
N VAL A 103 5.17 3.67 -8.22
CA VAL A 103 5.41 3.57 -9.67
C VAL A 103 5.38 2.13 -10.16
N SER A 104 5.27 1.95 -11.49
CA SER A 104 5.38 0.61 -12.08
C SER A 104 6.80 0.07 -11.99
N GLN A 105 6.94 -1.26 -11.91
CA GLN A 105 8.26 -1.91 -11.95
C GLN A 105 9.03 -1.59 -13.23
N ALA A 106 8.34 -1.38 -14.37
CA ALA A 106 8.94 -0.87 -15.59
C ALA A 106 9.54 0.53 -15.43
N THR A 107 8.87 1.42 -14.69
CA THR A 107 9.40 2.75 -14.36
C THR A 107 10.66 2.64 -13.51
N VAL A 108 10.65 1.76 -12.51
CA VAL A 108 11.84 1.49 -11.67
C VAL A 108 13.00 0.99 -12.52
N SER A 109 12.77 0.00 -13.38
CA SER A 109 13.78 -0.55 -14.30
C SER A 109 14.37 0.53 -15.20
N ASN A 110 13.53 1.38 -15.81
CA ASN A 110 13.97 2.49 -16.65
C ASN A 110 14.81 3.53 -15.90
N VAL A 111 14.50 3.78 -14.62
CA VAL A 111 15.26 4.72 -13.78
C VAL A 111 16.61 4.13 -13.35
N LEU A 112 16.69 2.82 -13.11
CA LEU A 112 17.93 2.15 -12.72
C LEU A 112 18.88 1.88 -13.90
N ARG A 113 18.36 1.82 -15.13
CA ARG A 113 19.15 1.72 -16.36
C ARG A 113 19.80 3.05 -16.80
N LYS A 114 19.30 4.18 -16.32
CA LYS A 114 19.80 5.54 -16.62
C LYS A 114 20.72 6.06 -15.53
#